data_AF-W0V8G5-F1
#
_entry.id   AF-W0V8G5-F1
#
_cell.length_a   1.000
_cell.length_b   1.000
_cell.length_c   1.000
_cell.angle_alpha   90.00
_cell.angle_beta   90.00
_cell.angle_gamma   90.00
#
_symmetry.space_group_name_H-M   'P 1'
#
loop_
_entity.id
_entity.type
_entity.pdbx_description
1 polymer ?
#
loop_
_entity_poly.entity_id
_entity_poly.type
_entity_poly.pdbx_seq_one_letter_code
_entity_poly.pdbx_strand_id
1 'polypeptide(L)'
;MLLPGAQAAGPTGTAADFGSLVSDSTPARQITIDAQTRSVNVKDGETVKFNVGGKSFVWHFETFHDALDVDLSLIAPAGIKVDGIVAYIAANPLYRG
;
A
#
# COMPACT_ATOMS: atom_id res chain seq x y z
N MET A 1 4.09 16.11 -33.82
CA MET A 1 3.84 14.95 -32.95
C MET A 1 4.56 15.21 -31.64
N LEU A 2 3.88 15.85 -30.68
CA LEU A 2 4.44 16.18 -29.37
C LEU A 2 4.10 15.01 -28.43
N LEU A 3 5.12 14.35 -27.91
CA LEU A 3 4.99 13.37 -26.84
C LEU A 3 4.48 14.11 -25.59
N PRO A 4 3.41 13.68 -24.92
CA PRO A 4 3.05 14.25 -23.63
C PRO A 4 4.19 13.90 -22.66
N GLY A 5 4.86 14.93 -22.14
CA GLY A 5 5.83 14.79 -21.07
C GLY A 5 5.16 14.14 -19.86
N ALA A 6 5.80 13.12 -19.30
CA ALA A 6 5.40 12.57 -18.02
C ALA A 6 5.56 13.67 -16.96
N GLN A 7 4.44 14.33 -16.65
CA GLN A 7 4.35 15.24 -15.51
C GLN A 7 4.52 14.35 -14.28
N ALA A 8 5.68 14.42 -13.61
CA ALA A 8 5.82 13.84 -12.29
C ALA A 8 4.89 14.65 -11.35
N ALA A 9 3.67 14.16 -11.19
CA ALA A 9 2.75 14.68 -10.20
C ALA A 9 3.36 14.35 -8.83
N GLY A 10 3.63 15.38 -8.03
CA GLY A 10 3.87 15.21 -6.60
C GLY A 10 2.64 14.58 -5.94
N PRO A 11 2.76 14.11 -4.69
CA PRO A 11 1.75 13.25 -4.12
C PRO A 11 0.39 13.93 -4.08
N THR A 12 -0.60 13.25 -4.67
CA THR A 12 -1.97 13.77 -4.82
C THR A 12 -2.86 13.42 -3.62
N GLY A 13 -2.30 12.68 -2.65
CA GLY A 13 -3.05 12.04 -1.57
C GLY A 13 -3.83 10.82 -2.06
N THR A 14 -3.41 10.24 -3.19
CA THR A 14 -4.08 9.10 -3.81
C THR A 14 -3.31 7.81 -3.55
N ALA A 15 -3.93 6.66 -3.80
CA ALA A 15 -3.32 5.35 -3.60
C ALA A 15 -1.94 5.22 -4.27
N ALA A 16 -1.74 5.86 -5.42
CA ALA A 16 -0.50 5.82 -6.20
C ALA A 16 0.72 6.39 -5.45
N ASP A 17 0.51 7.20 -4.42
CA ASP A 17 1.58 7.77 -3.59
C ASP A 17 2.22 6.73 -2.65
N PHE A 18 1.52 5.62 -2.44
CA PHE A 18 1.88 4.56 -1.50
C PHE A 18 2.19 3.22 -2.19
N GLY A 19 2.18 3.20 -3.52
CA GLY A 19 2.50 2.03 -4.34
C GLY A 19 1.36 1.59 -5.27
N SER A 20 1.16 0.28 -5.41
CA SER A 20 0.21 -0.26 -6.40
C SER A 20 -0.48 -1.57 -6.01
N LEU A 21 -1.69 -1.77 -6.55
CA LEU A 21 -2.38 -3.07 -6.54
C LEU A 21 -1.66 -4.03 -7.49
N VAL A 22 -1.39 -5.24 -7.02
CA VAL A 22 -0.75 -6.30 -7.82
C VAL A 22 -1.56 -7.60 -7.81
N SER A 23 -1.30 -8.46 -8.81
CA SER A 23 -1.95 -9.76 -8.91
C SER A 23 -1.44 -10.75 -7.84
N ASP A 24 -2.24 -11.78 -7.52
CA ASP A 24 -1.99 -12.77 -6.45
C ASP A 24 -0.83 -13.76 -6.71
N SER A 25 0.09 -13.43 -7.63
CA SER A 25 1.06 -14.35 -8.26
C SER A 25 1.95 -15.14 -7.28
N THR A 26 2.21 -14.62 -6.07
CA THR A 26 2.52 -15.32 -4.79
C THR A 26 2.94 -14.20 -3.83
N PRO A 27 2.13 -13.81 -2.83
CA PRO A 27 2.47 -12.68 -1.96
C PRO A 27 3.65 -13.02 -1.06
N ALA A 28 4.58 -12.08 -0.88
CA ALA A 28 5.75 -12.27 -0.01
C ALA A 28 5.34 -12.47 1.47
N ARG A 29 4.21 -11.89 1.87
CA ARG A 29 3.61 -12.02 3.20
C ARG A 29 2.10 -11.87 3.14
N GLN A 30 1.40 -12.50 4.09
CA GLN A 30 -0.03 -12.30 4.29
C GLN A 30 -0.31 -11.75 5.68
N ILE A 31 -1.26 -10.83 5.77
CA ILE A 31 -1.74 -10.25 7.02
C ILE A 31 -3.25 -10.38 7.07
N THR A 32 -3.76 -11.02 8.12
CA THR A 32 -5.20 -11.07 8.38
C THR A 32 -5.62 -9.84 9.16
N ILE A 33 -6.65 -9.16 8.68
CA ILE A 33 -7.29 -8.02 9.33
C ILE A 33 -8.57 -8.52 9.99
N ASP A 34 -8.63 -8.40 11.30
CA ASP A 34 -9.79 -8.74 12.13
C ASP A 34 -10.36 -7.50 12.85
N ALA A 35 -11.42 -7.70 13.63
CA ALA A 35 -12.11 -6.61 14.34
C ALA A 35 -11.25 -5.90 15.41
N GLN A 36 -10.15 -6.52 15.84
CA GLN A 36 -9.23 -5.96 16.83
C GLN A 36 -8.05 -5.24 16.17
N THR A 37 -7.85 -5.44 14.87
CA THR A 37 -6.74 -4.85 14.12
C THR A 37 -6.93 -3.34 14.00
N ARG A 38 -5.94 -2.58 14.49
CA ARG A 38 -5.90 -1.11 14.41
C ARG A 38 -4.79 -0.62 13.50
N SER A 39 -3.70 -1.37 13.44
CA SER A 39 -2.57 -1.06 12.59
C SER A 39 -1.80 -2.29 12.20
N VAL A 40 -1.02 -2.16 11.15
CA VAL A 40 -0.09 -3.16 10.62
C VAL A 40 1.26 -2.52 10.37
N ASN A 41 2.33 -3.31 10.44
CA ASN A 41 3.67 -2.85 10.08
C ASN A 41 4.12 -3.52 8.78
N VAL A 42 4.57 -2.69 7.85
CA VAL A 42 5.10 -3.08 6.55
C VAL A 42 6.41 -2.34 6.29
N LYS A 43 7.14 -2.73 5.25
CA LYS A 43 8.34 -2.03 4.79
C LYS A 43 8.11 -1.42 3.42
N ASP A 44 8.82 -0.33 3.14
CA ASP A 44 8.91 0.16 1.77
C ASP A 44 9.54 -0.90 0.84
N GLY A 45 8.93 -1.13 -0.32
CA GLY A 45 9.22 -2.25 -1.22
C GLY A 45 8.61 -3.60 -0.84
N GLU A 46 7.81 -3.70 0.24
CA GLU A 46 7.15 -4.97 0.64
C GLU A 46 5.87 -5.22 -0.18
N THR A 47 5.66 -6.46 -0.61
CA THR A 47 4.38 -6.91 -1.19
C THR A 47 3.58 -7.72 -0.18
N VAL A 48 2.41 -7.22 0.21
CA VAL A 48 1.57 -7.82 1.25
C VAL A 48 0.19 -8.16 0.70
N LYS A 49 -0.29 -9.36 1.00
CA LYS A 49 -1.71 -9.72 0.85
C LYS A 49 -2.45 -9.43 2.14
N PHE A 50 -3.47 -8.59 2.07
CA PHE A 50 -4.39 -8.33 3.17
C PHE A 50 -5.61 -9.22 3.04
N ASN A 51 -5.87 -10.04 4.05
CA ASN A 51 -7.06 -10.88 4.15
C ASN A 51 -8.06 -10.21 5.09
N VAL A 52 -9.24 -9.83 4.59
CA VAL A 52 -10.24 -9.04 5.31
C VAL A 52 -11.61 -9.71 5.19
N GLY A 53 -12.04 -10.41 6.24
CA GLY A 53 -13.38 -11.02 6.31
C GLY A 53 -13.74 -11.91 5.10
N GLY A 54 -12.80 -12.71 4.60
CA GLY A 54 -12.99 -13.59 3.44
C GLY A 54 -12.75 -12.95 2.07
N LYS A 55 -12.43 -11.64 2.02
CA LYS A 55 -11.91 -10.95 0.83
C LYS A 55 -10.41 -10.76 0.95
N SER A 56 -9.74 -10.47 -0.16
CA SER A 56 -8.33 -10.11 -0.14
C SER A 56 -7.93 -9.17 -1.25
N PHE A 57 -6.88 -8.41 -1.02
CA PHE A 57 -6.16 -7.67 -2.06
C PHE A 57 -4.66 -7.73 -1.78
N VAL A 58 -3.85 -7.55 -2.82
CA VAL A 58 -2.38 -7.56 -2.72
C VAL A 58 -1.87 -6.18 -3.10
N TRP A 59 -1.07 -5.60 -2.22
CA TRP A 59 -0.49 -4.28 -2.40
C TRP A 59 1.04 -4.37 -2.35
N HIS A 60 1.70 -3.75 -3.33
CA HIS A 60 3.12 -3.48 -3.28
C HIS A 60 3.33 -2.08 -2.75
N PHE A 61 3.97 -1.96 -1.58
CA PHE A 61 4.32 -0.68 -0.99
C PHE A 61 5.51 -0.09 -1.72
N GLU A 62 5.33 1.09 -2.30
CA GLU A 62 6.39 1.91 -2.89
C GLU A 62 6.02 3.36 -2.56
N THR A 63 6.69 3.95 -1.58
CA THR A 63 6.34 5.28 -1.09
C THR A 63 7.12 6.38 -1.78
N PHE A 64 6.42 7.39 -2.29
CA PHE A 64 7.04 8.66 -2.63
C PHE A 64 7.20 9.54 -1.38
N HIS A 65 8.32 10.26 -1.25
CA HIS A 65 8.55 11.31 -0.22
C HIS A 65 8.42 10.90 1.26
N ASP A 66 9.08 9.81 1.68
CA ASP A 66 9.18 9.42 3.10
C ASP A 66 7.82 9.21 3.80
N ALA A 67 6.77 8.84 3.07
CA ALA A 67 5.48 8.53 3.68
C ALA A 67 5.63 7.42 4.74
N LEU A 68 5.31 7.75 5.98
CA LEU A 68 5.53 6.86 7.14
C LEU A 68 4.31 5.99 7.45
N ASP A 69 3.14 6.36 6.94
CA ASP A 69 1.90 5.66 7.17
C ASP A 69 0.84 5.94 6.10
N VAL A 70 -0.12 5.02 6.00
CA VAL A 70 -1.30 5.15 5.13
C VAL A 70 -2.51 4.48 5.77
N ASP A 71 -3.68 5.13 5.70
CA ASP A 71 -4.94 4.46 6.02
C ASP A 71 -5.25 3.43 4.92
N LEU A 72 -5.48 2.18 5.29
CA LEU A 72 -5.68 1.10 4.33
C LEU A 72 -6.90 1.33 3.42
N SER A 73 -7.87 2.16 3.82
CA SER A 73 -9.01 2.52 2.95
C SER A 73 -8.61 3.33 1.73
N LEU A 74 -7.47 4.03 1.75
CA LEU A 74 -6.95 4.77 0.61
C LEU A 74 -6.43 3.85 -0.50
N ILE A 75 -5.97 2.66 -0.16
CA ILE A 75 -5.36 1.70 -1.10
C ILE A 75 -6.24 0.47 -1.37
N ALA A 76 -7.24 0.21 -0.52
CA ALA A 76 -8.10 -0.95 -0.66
C ALA A 76 -9.09 -0.80 -1.85
N PRO A 77 -9.31 -1.87 -2.63
CA PRO A 77 -10.37 -1.89 -3.62
C PRO A 77 -11.76 -1.65 -3.01
N ALA A 78 -12.67 -1.09 -3.82
CA ALA A 78 -14.06 -0.89 -3.42
C ALA A 78 -14.70 -2.20 -2.91
N GLY A 79 -15.41 -2.10 -1.78
CA GLY A 79 -16.11 -3.23 -1.17
C GLY A 79 -15.28 -4.04 -0.17
N ILE A 80 -14.02 -3.66 0.08
CA ILE A 80 -13.22 -4.13 1.23
C ILE A 80 -13.25 -3.04 2.30
N LYS A 81 -13.63 -3.37 3.54
CA LYS A 81 -13.76 -2.40 4.63
C LYS A 81 -12.56 -2.48 5.56
N VAL A 82 -11.74 -1.44 5.54
CA VAL A 82 -10.49 -1.29 6.32
C VAL A 82 -10.28 0.16 6.78
N ASP A 83 -11.37 0.93 6.86
CA ASP A 83 -11.37 2.31 7.34
C ASP A 83 -10.84 2.42 8.77
N GLY A 84 -9.92 3.35 9.01
CA GLY A 84 -9.29 3.58 10.30
C GLY A 84 -8.21 2.57 10.67
N ILE A 85 -7.81 1.69 9.75
CA ILE A 85 -6.70 0.75 9.95
C ILE A 85 -5.46 1.31 9.26
N VAL A 86 -4.43 1.59 10.05
CA VAL A 86 -3.22 2.27 9.55
C VAL A 86 -2.11 1.27 9.26
N ALA A 87 -1.52 1.34 8.07
CA ALA A 87 -0.27 0.67 7.78
C ALA A 87 0.90 1.62 8.07
N TYR A 88 1.74 1.28 9.04
CA TYR A 88 3.00 1.97 9.29
C TYR A 88 4.10 1.39 8.41
N ILE A 89 4.77 2.26 7.68
CA ILE A 89 5.73 1.94 6.63
C ILE A 89 7.12 2.23 7.18
N ALA A 90 7.85 1.16 7.51
CA ALA A 90 9.24 1.27 7.92
C ALA A 90 10.13 1.50 6.69
N ALA A 91 11.07 2.45 6.83
CA ALA A 91 12.10 2.66 5.82
C ALA A 91 12.86 1.34 5.56
N ASN A 92 13.03 1.00 4.29
CA ASN A 92 13.81 -0.17 3.91
C ASN A 92 15.27 0.24 3.69
N PRO A 93 16.22 -0.27 4.50
CA PRO A 93 17.62 0.14 4.43
C PRO A 93 18.28 -0.19 3.08
N LEU A 94 17.71 -1.08 2.27
CA LEU A 94 18.20 -1.39 0.92
C LEU A 94 17.97 -0.26 -0.09
N TYR A 95 17.07 0.69 0.21
CA TYR A 95 16.70 1.79 -0.68
C TYR A 95 17.18 3.17 -0.19
N ARG A 96 17.92 3.22 0.92
CA ARG A 96 18.56 4.43 1.43
C ARG A 96 19.93 4.59 0.75
N GLY A 97 19.91 5.06 -0.50
CA GLY A 97 21.10 5.45 -1.28
C GLY A 97 21.55 6.88 -1.03
#